data_AF-A0A1V6BC83-F1
#
_entry.id   AF-A0A1V6BC83-F1
#
_cell.length_a   1.000
_cell.length_b   1.000
_cell.length_c   1.000
_cell.angle_alpha   90.00
_cell.angle_beta   90.00
_cell.angle_gamma   90.00
#
_symmetry.space_group_name_H-M   'P 1'
#
loop_
_entity.id
_entity.type
_entity.pdbx_description
1 polymer ?
#
loop_
_entity_poly.entity_id
_entity_poly.type
_entity_poly.pdbx_seq_one_letter_code
_entity_poly.pdbx_strand_id
1 'polypeptide(L)'
;MEEIKQQQPDNNLDKVEKPLPDTQIEVVEKKVATAPQEKLSTADTQQKTQPIDTINPEAIIKETKKTKIVTTDVIAIGGLFVNILLAIFTYLLFKEATSSTKIATDAVEEARRSNSISEKNYQLAKVAFEESKKSGQEATQLANKTLETQIGTLKENQKQFNISNEPLLSIVNSNIELLEAGKPLLSKVQVINLGNYPCKVIECKTVITIRIAAPNFKEVYQVESTYSDILNKYILRDNPVPSPFETSLPLNENQVLMVKTGDYFVYMTGFIRYKNIISNKIKTYKFQLKMKPGYETENIINENIDQ
;
A
#
# COMPACT_ATOMS: atom_id res chain seq x y z
N MET A 1 57.49 17.48 -2.69
CA MET A 1 56.74 16.73 -3.72
C MET A 1 55.75 15.86 -2.97
N GLU A 2 54.44 15.94 -3.08
CA GLU A 2 53.48 16.89 -3.64
C GLU A 2 52.18 16.48 -2.92
N GLU A 3 51.53 17.41 -2.23
CA GLU A 3 50.19 17.21 -1.68
C GLU A 3 49.18 17.26 -2.82
N ILE A 4 48.28 16.28 -2.93
CA ILE A 4 47.07 16.43 -3.73
C ILE A 4 45.87 16.33 -2.79
N LYS A 5 45.33 17.50 -2.46
CA LYS A 5 43.96 17.69 -1.99
C LYS A 5 43.01 17.44 -3.16
N GLN A 6 41.93 16.69 -2.94
CA GLN A 6 40.75 16.75 -3.80
C GLN A 6 39.52 17.10 -2.97
N GLN A 7 38.83 18.13 -3.47
CA GLN A 7 37.67 18.81 -2.91
C GLN A 7 36.40 17.99 -3.06
N GLN A 8 35.48 18.18 -2.11
CA GLN A 8 34.05 17.88 -2.22
C GLN A 8 33.39 18.76 -3.29
N PRO A 9 32.16 18.38 -3.71
CA PRO A 9 31.11 19.37 -3.92
C PRO A 9 30.00 19.21 -2.88
N ASP A 10 29.65 20.35 -2.28
CA ASP A 10 28.43 20.59 -1.53
C ASP A 10 27.19 20.37 -2.40
N ASN A 11 26.13 19.80 -1.82
CA ASN A 11 24.77 20.02 -2.30
C ASN A 11 23.86 20.26 -1.09
N ASN A 12 23.65 21.55 -0.82
CA ASN A 12 22.55 22.06 -0.01
C ASN A 12 21.23 21.84 -0.77
N LEU A 13 20.24 21.24 -0.11
CA LEU A 13 18.85 21.41 -0.48
C LEU A 13 18.06 21.70 0.79
N ASP A 14 17.33 22.81 0.69
CA ASP A 14 16.70 23.57 1.74
C ASP A 14 15.53 22.87 2.44
N LYS A 15 15.23 23.47 3.60
CA LYS A 15 14.11 23.30 4.52
C LYS A 15 12.72 23.39 3.85
N VAL A 16 11.70 23.09 4.69
CA VAL A 16 10.24 23.44 4.65
C VAL A 16 9.41 22.14 4.64
N GLU A 17 8.43 21.84 5.51
CA GLU A 17 7.66 22.56 6.54
C GLU A 17 6.97 21.55 7.50
N LYS A 18 6.46 22.05 8.63
CA LYS A 18 5.69 21.32 9.66
C LYS A 18 4.33 20.80 9.15
N PRO A 19 3.73 19.74 9.75
CA PRO A 19 2.31 19.46 9.63
C PRO A 19 1.50 20.09 10.78
N LEU A 20 0.34 20.68 10.48
CA LEU A 20 -0.78 21.05 11.36
C LEU A 20 -2.03 21.21 10.48
N PRO A 21 -3.28 21.12 10.98
CA PRO A 21 -3.87 20.22 11.98
C PRO A 21 -5.13 19.48 11.46
N ASP A 22 -5.71 18.61 12.28
CA ASP A 22 -7.00 17.93 12.08
C ASP A 22 -8.15 18.91 11.80
N THR A 23 -8.98 18.60 10.80
CA THR A 23 -10.29 19.27 10.60
C THR A 23 -11.40 18.23 10.72
N GLN A 24 -12.19 18.38 11.78
CA GLN A 24 -13.44 17.67 12.03
C GLN A 24 -14.49 18.12 11.01
N ILE A 25 -15.23 17.17 10.41
CA ILE A 25 -16.42 17.48 9.61
C ILE A 25 -17.65 17.27 10.49
N GLU A 26 -18.36 18.38 10.70
CA GLU A 26 -19.64 18.53 11.35
C GLU A 26 -20.76 17.86 10.54
N VAL A 27 -21.60 17.04 11.17
CA VAL A 27 -22.81 16.46 10.56
C VAL A 27 -24.01 17.30 10.95
N VAL A 28 -24.57 18.00 9.95
CA VAL A 28 -25.86 18.71 9.96
C VAL A 28 -26.50 18.30 8.62
N GLU A 29 -27.72 17.79 8.47
CA GLU A 29 -28.98 18.30 8.99
C GLU A 29 -30.15 17.29 8.90
N LYS A 30 -31.28 17.78 9.41
CA LYS A 30 -32.57 17.22 9.82
C LYS A 30 -33.53 16.70 8.74
N LYS A 31 -34.37 15.77 9.22
CA LYS A 31 -35.85 15.66 9.13
C LYS A 31 -36.54 15.89 7.78
N VAL A 32 -37.05 14.77 7.25
CA VAL A 32 -38.15 14.69 6.29
C VAL A 32 -39.48 14.97 7.01
N ALA A 33 -40.29 15.87 6.45
CA ALA A 33 -41.69 16.04 6.79
C ALA A 33 -42.55 15.77 5.55
N THR A 34 -43.60 14.99 5.79
CA THR A 34 -44.59 14.42 4.89
C THR A 34 -45.54 15.47 4.31
N ALA A 35 -46.01 15.29 3.07
CA ALA A 35 -47.19 15.96 2.54
C ALA A 35 -48.14 14.92 1.87
N PRO A 36 -49.48 15.01 2.04
CA PRO A 36 -50.43 14.00 1.55
C PRO A 36 -50.99 14.29 0.15
N GLN A 37 -51.52 13.21 -0.44
CA GLN A 37 -52.23 13.07 -1.70
C GLN A 37 -53.48 13.95 -1.83
N GLU A 38 -53.83 14.36 -3.06
CA GLU A 38 -55.23 14.56 -3.45
C GLU A 38 -55.51 14.16 -4.91
N LYS A 39 -56.77 13.82 -5.15
CA LYS A 39 -57.26 12.80 -6.10
C LYS A 39 -57.63 13.33 -7.48
N LEU A 40 -57.47 12.46 -8.47
CA LEU A 40 -58.13 12.48 -9.78
C LEU A 40 -59.62 12.06 -9.62
N SER A 41 -60.54 12.77 -10.28
CA SER A 41 -61.90 12.27 -10.54
C SER A 41 -62.37 12.73 -11.92
N THR A 42 -62.70 11.76 -12.76
CA THR A 42 -63.34 11.88 -14.08
C THR A 42 -64.86 11.86 -13.94
N ALA A 43 -65.57 12.66 -14.73
CA ALA A 43 -66.99 12.42 -15.05
C ALA A 43 -67.35 12.96 -16.45
N ASP A 44 -67.95 12.08 -17.25
CA ASP A 44 -68.58 12.30 -18.57
C ASP A 44 -69.86 13.15 -18.50
N THR A 45 -70.26 13.80 -19.60
CA THR A 45 -71.69 13.92 -19.99
C THR A 45 -71.88 14.18 -21.51
N GLN A 46 -72.92 13.57 -22.07
CA GLN A 46 -73.34 13.45 -23.48
C GLN A 46 -74.26 14.59 -24.00
N GLN A 47 -74.29 14.72 -25.34
CA GLN A 47 -75.40 15.00 -26.30
C GLN A 47 -76.53 16.02 -26.00
N LYS A 48 -76.84 16.87 -27.01
CA LYS A 48 -78.23 17.05 -27.53
C LYS A 48 -78.28 17.70 -28.93
N THR A 49 -79.32 17.33 -29.69
CA THR A 49 -79.56 17.57 -31.12
C THR A 49 -80.82 18.46 -31.36
N GLN A 50 -80.95 18.98 -32.60
CA GLN A 50 -82.17 19.31 -33.38
C GLN A 50 -82.83 20.73 -33.27
N PRO A 51 -83.70 21.18 -34.22
CA PRO A 51 -83.77 20.96 -35.70
C PRO A 51 -84.32 22.15 -36.59
N ILE A 52 -84.24 21.96 -37.93
CA ILE A 52 -85.19 22.23 -39.07
C ILE A 52 -85.82 23.65 -39.29
N ASP A 53 -85.72 24.20 -40.52
CA ASP A 53 -86.91 24.43 -41.38
C ASP A 53 -86.62 24.74 -42.87
N THR A 54 -87.53 24.21 -43.70
CA THR A 54 -87.60 24.30 -45.17
C THR A 54 -88.61 25.41 -45.54
N ILE A 55 -88.57 25.96 -46.76
CA ILE A 55 -89.73 26.23 -47.65
C ILE A 55 -89.25 27.04 -48.86
N ASN A 56 -89.61 26.54 -50.04
CA ASN A 56 -89.63 27.23 -51.33
C ASN A 56 -91.08 27.68 -51.59
N PRO A 57 -91.34 28.77 -52.32
CA PRO A 57 -92.28 28.60 -53.43
C PRO A 57 -91.92 29.36 -54.71
N GLU A 58 -92.56 28.85 -55.75
CA GLU A 58 -92.44 29.12 -57.17
C GLU A 58 -92.92 30.51 -57.63
N ALA A 59 -92.41 30.88 -58.81
CA ALA A 59 -93.06 31.52 -59.97
C ALA A 59 -94.01 32.71 -59.77
N ILE A 60 -93.78 33.79 -60.55
CA ILE A 60 -94.74 34.35 -61.56
C ILE A 60 -94.15 35.62 -62.25
N ILE A 61 -94.01 35.51 -63.57
CA ILE A 61 -94.33 36.46 -64.66
C ILE A 61 -93.64 37.85 -64.77
N LYS A 62 -92.97 38.00 -65.92
CA LYS A 62 -92.71 39.20 -66.77
C LYS A 62 -93.31 40.55 -66.31
N GLU A 63 -92.46 41.58 -66.30
CA GLU A 63 -92.69 42.76 -67.16
C GLU A 63 -91.43 43.63 -67.27
N THR A 64 -91.01 43.88 -68.51
CA THR A 64 -89.99 44.85 -68.88
C THR A 64 -90.58 46.26 -68.71
N LYS A 65 -90.06 47.08 -67.80
CA LYS A 65 -90.19 48.55 -67.88
C LYS A 65 -89.00 49.24 -67.23
N LYS A 66 -88.23 49.94 -68.06
CA LYS A 66 -87.14 50.83 -67.66
C LYS A 66 -87.67 51.92 -66.74
N THR A 67 -87.14 52.04 -65.51
CA THR A 67 -87.06 53.34 -64.82
C THR A 67 -86.07 53.32 -63.65
N LYS A 68 -85.07 54.20 -63.77
CA LYS A 68 -84.26 54.88 -62.74
C LYS A 68 -83.62 54.05 -61.61
N ILE A 69 -82.30 54.14 -61.51
CA ILE A 69 -81.49 53.75 -60.35
C ILE A 69 -82.07 54.46 -59.12
N VAL A 70 -82.67 53.70 -58.21
CA VAL A 70 -83.09 54.13 -56.87
C VAL A 70 -82.16 53.45 -55.87
N THR A 71 -81.84 54.17 -54.80
CA THR A 71 -80.91 53.94 -53.67
C THR A 71 -80.74 52.54 -53.04
N THR A 72 -81.43 51.50 -53.53
CA THR A 72 -81.40 50.13 -53.00
C THR A 72 -80.22 49.28 -53.52
N ASP A 73 -79.74 49.53 -54.75
CA ASP A 73 -78.60 48.81 -55.34
C ASP A 73 -77.25 49.16 -54.69
N VAL A 74 -77.12 50.39 -54.17
CA VAL A 74 -75.90 50.83 -53.46
C VAL A 74 -75.74 50.11 -52.12
N ILE A 75 -76.84 49.75 -51.46
CA ILE A 75 -76.85 49.02 -50.19
C ILE A 75 -76.48 47.54 -50.43
N ALA A 76 -76.97 46.93 -51.51
CA ALA A 76 -76.62 45.56 -51.88
C ALA A 76 -75.13 45.42 -52.27
N ILE A 77 -74.61 46.37 -53.05
CA ILE A 77 -73.18 46.42 -53.41
C ILE A 77 -72.31 46.72 -52.17
N GLY A 78 -72.74 47.63 -51.30
CA GLY A 78 -72.08 47.92 -50.03
C GLY A 78 -72.02 46.70 -49.10
N GLY A 79 -73.11 45.94 -48.99
CA GLY A 79 -73.16 44.70 -48.21
C GLY A 79 -72.25 43.60 -48.77
N LEU A 80 -72.12 43.50 -50.09
CA LEU A 80 -71.20 42.58 -50.75
C LEU A 80 -69.73 42.94 -50.46
N PHE A 81 -69.37 44.23 -50.49
CA PHE A 81 -68.03 44.69 -50.09
C PHE A 81 -67.71 44.40 -48.64
N VAL A 82 -68.66 44.62 -47.71
CA VAL A 82 -68.48 44.31 -46.28
C VAL A 82 -68.25 42.82 -46.07
N ASN A 83 -69.03 41.96 -46.74
CA ASN A 83 -68.85 40.51 -46.65
C ASN A 83 -67.54 40.02 -47.24
N ILE A 84 -67.07 40.61 -48.35
CA ILE A 84 -65.75 40.31 -48.92
C ILE A 84 -64.63 40.71 -47.94
N LEU A 85 -64.74 41.90 -47.34
CA LEU A 85 -63.79 42.37 -46.32
C LEU A 85 -63.76 41.46 -45.09
N LEU A 86 -64.94 41.03 -44.61
CA LEU A 86 -65.06 40.08 -43.51
C LEU A 86 -64.46 38.72 -43.87
N ALA A 87 -64.69 38.21 -45.08
CA ALA A 87 -64.09 36.97 -45.55
C ALA A 87 -62.55 37.07 -45.63
N ILE A 88 -62.00 38.20 -46.09
CA ILE A 88 -60.55 38.45 -46.12
C ILE A 88 -59.98 38.51 -44.71
N PHE A 89 -60.62 39.23 -43.78
CA PHE A 89 -60.18 39.28 -42.38
C PHE A 89 -60.24 37.91 -41.70
N THR A 90 -61.30 37.15 -41.95
CA THR A 90 -61.46 35.80 -41.42
C THR A 90 -60.40 34.86 -42.00
N TYR A 91 -60.05 35.01 -43.28
CA TYR A 91 -58.96 34.27 -43.91
C TYR A 91 -57.59 34.64 -43.34
N LEU A 92 -57.32 35.92 -43.09
CA LEU A 92 -56.07 36.37 -42.47
C LEU A 92 -55.93 35.85 -41.04
N LEU A 93 -57.00 35.95 -40.24
CA LEU A 93 -57.04 35.38 -38.88
C LEU A 93 -56.87 33.86 -38.90
N PHE A 94 -57.51 33.16 -39.84
CA PHE A 94 -57.35 31.72 -39.98
C PHE A 94 -55.92 31.35 -40.39
N LYS A 95 -55.31 32.09 -41.32
CA LYS A 95 -53.92 31.88 -41.74
C LYS A 95 -52.95 32.10 -40.58
N GLU A 96 -53.16 33.14 -39.78
CA GLU A 96 -52.32 33.47 -38.64
C GLU A 96 -52.52 32.49 -37.47
N ALA A 97 -53.75 32.04 -37.23
CA ALA A 97 -54.04 30.97 -36.27
C ALA A 97 -53.39 29.65 -36.71
N THR A 98 -53.46 29.30 -38.00
CA THR A 98 -52.85 28.08 -38.54
C THR A 98 -51.32 28.14 -38.45
N SER A 99 -50.72 29.29 -38.76
CA SER A 99 -49.27 29.50 -38.61
C SER A 99 -48.84 29.43 -37.14
N SER A 100 -49.61 30.03 -36.23
CA SER A 100 -49.32 29.99 -34.79
C SER A 100 -49.45 28.58 -34.23
N THR A 101 -50.44 27.82 -34.68
CA THR A 101 -50.64 26.42 -34.28
C THR A 101 -49.46 25.58 -34.75
N LYS A 102 -48.99 25.78 -35.99
CA LYS A 102 -47.82 25.09 -36.54
C LYS A 102 -46.56 25.36 -35.71
N ILE A 103 -46.27 26.63 -35.41
CA ILE A 103 -45.11 27.02 -34.58
C ILE A 103 -45.21 26.41 -33.18
N ALA A 104 -46.40 26.38 -32.58
CA ALA A 104 -46.61 25.77 -31.27
C ALA A 104 -46.38 24.25 -31.30
N THR A 105 -46.85 23.53 -32.32
CA THR A 105 -46.56 22.09 -32.48
C THR A 105 -45.08 21.83 -32.71
N ASP A 106 -44.41 22.61 -33.58
CA ASP A 106 -42.98 22.46 -33.85
C ASP A 106 -42.16 22.72 -32.57
N ALA A 107 -42.54 23.72 -31.76
CA ALA A 107 -41.90 24.02 -30.48
C ALA A 107 -42.11 22.89 -29.43
N VAL A 108 -43.30 22.27 -29.39
CA VAL A 108 -43.57 21.13 -28.49
C VAL A 108 -42.81 19.89 -28.92
N GLU A 109 -42.71 19.64 -30.23
CA GLU A 109 -41.96 18.52 -30.78
C GLU A 109 -40.45 18.67 -30.51
N GLU A 110 -39.92 19.88 -30.71
CA GLU A 110 -38.52 20.19 -30.38
C GLU A 110 -38.26 20.15 -28.87
N ALA A 111 -39.20 20.59 -28.03
CA ALA A 111 -39.10 20.45 -26.58
C ALA A 111 -39.11 18.98 -26.12
N ARG A 112 -39.95 18.13 -26.73
CA ARG A 112 -39.94 16.67 -26.48
C ARG A 112 -38.64 16.03 -26.92
N ARG A 113 -38.12 16.42 -28.09
CA ARG A 113 -36.83 15.95 -28.61
C ARG A 113 -35.69 16.36 -27.68
N SER A 114 -35.66 17.62 -27.25
CA SER A 114 -34.69 18.16 -26.30
C SER A 114 -34.70 17.41 -24.96
N ASN A 115 -35.89 17.16 -24.38
CA ASN A 115 -36.01 16.36 -23.15
C ASN A 115 -35.45 14.94 -23.35
N SER A 116 -35.74 14.29 -24.47
CA SER A 116 -35.21 12.95 -24.75
C SER A 116 -33.69 12.92 -24.92
N ILE A 117 -33.11 13.99 -25.49
CA ILE A 117 -31.66 14.14 -25.65
C ILE A 117 -31.02 14.43 -24.29
N SER A 118 -31.63 15.30 -23.49
CA SER A 118 -31.18 15.61 -22.12
C SER A 118 -31.18 14.38 -21.23
N GLU A 119 -32.22 13.54 -21.31
CA GLU A 119 -32.30 12.30 -20.53
C GLU A 119 -31.22 11.29 -20.95
N LYS A 120 -30.99 11.13 -22.27
CA LYS A 120 -29.89 10.29 -22.77
C LYS A 120 -28.51 10.82 -22.34
N ASN A 121 -28.29 12.13 -22.40
CA ASN A 121 -27.04 12.76 -21.97
C ASN A 121 -26.82 12.57 -20.46
N TYR A 122 -27.87 12.67 -19.66
CA TYR A 122 -27.80 12.40 -18.22
C TYR A 122 -27.44 10.93 -17.94
N GLN A 123 -28.05 9.97 -18.66
CA GLN A 123 -27.70 8.56 -18.52
C GLN A 123 -26.24 8.28 -18.92
N LEU A 124 -25.77 8.85 -20.03
CA LEU A 124 -24.37 8.76 -20.47
C LEU A 124 -23.42 9.35 -19.43
N ALA A 125 -23.72 10.53 -18.90
CA ALA A 125 -22.91 11.17 -17.86
C ALA A 125 -22.88 10.33 -16.57
N LYS A 126 -24.00 9.71 -16.19
CA LYS A 126 -24.08 8.81 -15.05
C LYS A 126 -23.22 7.55 -15.25
N VAL A 127 -23.31 6.91 -16.41
CA VAL A 127 -22.50 5.72 -16.74
C VAL A 127 -21.02 6.08 -16.74
N ALA A 128 -20.63 7.19 -17.39
CA ALA A 128 -19.25 7.65 -17.40
C ALA A 128 -18.72 7.97 -15.98
N PHE A 129 -19.56 8.54 -15.11
CA PHE A 129 -19.21 8.80 -13.72
C PHE A 129 -19.04 7.49 -12.92
N GLU A 130 -19.95 6.54 -13.06
CA GLU A 130 -19.85 5.24 -12.39
C GLU A 130 -18.62 4.44 -12.85
N GLU A 131 -18.33 4.46 -14.15
CA GLU A 131 -17.13 3.85 -14.73
C GLU A 131 -15.85 4.53 -14.25
N SER A 132 -15.83 5.86 -14.19
CA SER A 132 -14.72 6.63 -13.62
C SER A 132 -14.49 6.31 -12.14
N LYS A 133 -15.57 6.21 -11.35
CA LYS A 133 -15.50 5.83 -9.93
C LYS A 133 -14.94 4.42 -9.76
N LYS A 134 -15.41 3.47 -10.56
CA LYS A 134 -14.93 2.08 -10.55
C LYS A 134 -13.45 2.00 -10.94
N SER A 135 -13.06 2.67 -12.02
CA SER A 135 -11.67 2.75 -12.45
C SER A 135 -10.77 3.37 -11.38
N GLY A 136 -11.21 4.44 -10.71
CA GLY A 136 -10.49 5.06 -9.58
C GLY A 136 -10.32 4.11 -8.38
N GLN A 137 -11.34 3.31 -8.07
CA GLN A 137 -11.27 2.29 -7.03
C GLN A 137 -10.29 1.17 -7.39
N GLU A 138 -10.35 0.65 -8.61
CA GLU A 138 -9.43 -0.38 -9.11
C GLU A 138 -7.99 0.12 -9.13
N ALA A 139 -7.76 1.36 -9.57
CA ALA A 139 -6.44 1.99 -9.54
C ALA A 139 -5.90 2.13 -8.10
N THR A 140 -6.76 2.52 -7.15
CA THR A 140 -6.38 2.61 -5.73
C THR A 140 -6.06 1.24 -5.14
N GLN A 141 -6.86 0.21 -5.45
CA GLN A 141 -6.58 -1.17 -5.01
C GLN A 141 -5.27 -1.70 -5.59
N LEU A 142 -5.01 -1.43 -6.87
CA LEU A 142 -3.75 -1.81 -7.52
C LEU A 142 -2.57 -1.10 -6.86
N ALA A 143 -2.68 0.21 -6.62
CA ALA A 143 -1.65 0.98 -5.92
C ALA A 143 -1.37 0.42 -4.51
N ASN A 144 -2.41 0.09 -3.74
CA ASN A 144 -2.25 -0.52 -2.42
C ASN A 144 -1.55 -1.89 -2.50
N LYS A 145 -1.95 -2.75 -3.43
CA LYS A 145 -1.30 -4.05 -3.65
C LYS A 145 0.17 -3.92 -4.05
N THR A 146 0.49 -2.91 -4.88
CA THR A 146 1.86 -2.59 -5.24
C THR A 146 2.67 -2.14 -4.02
N LEU A 147 2.11 -1.28 -3.17
CA LEU A 147 2.76 -0.83 -1.93
C LEU A 147 3.00 -2.01 -0.97
N GLU A 148 2.02 -2.90 -0.78
CA GLU A 148 2.18 -4.10 0.04
C GLU A 148 3.29 -5.01 -0.49
N THR A 149 3.37 -5.16 -1.82
CA THR A 149 4.43 -5.94 -2.47
C THR A 149 5.80 -5.30 -2.22
N GLN A 150 5.92 -3.97 -2.38
CA GLN A 150 7.16 -3.25 -2.10
C GLN A 150 7.58 -3.39 -0.63
N ILE A 151 6.64 -3.26 0.31
CA ILE A 151 6.89 -3.49 1.73
C ILE A 151 7.36 -4.92 1.98
N GLY A 152 6.73 -5.90 1.35
CA GLY A 152 7.13 -7.31 1.41
C GLY A 152 8.56 -7.54 0.92
N THR A 153 8.90 -6.97 -0.24
CA THR A 153 10.25 -7.04 -0.81
C THR A 153 11.28 -6.37 0.10
N LEU A 154 10.98 -5.19 0.66
CA LEU A 154 11.88 -4.50 1.58
C LEU A 154 12.11 -5.31 2.87
N LYS A 155 11.06 -5.93 3.42
CA LYS A 155 11.18 -6.80 4.59
C LYS A 155 12.03 -8.03 4.31
N GLU A 156 11.83 -8.68 3.17
CA GLU A 156 12.63 -9.84 2.78
C GLU A 156 14.09 -9.43 2.52
N ASN A 157 14.33 -8.31 1.84
CA ASN A 157 15.67 -7.77 1.64
C ASN A 157 16.36 -7.45 2.96
N GLN A 158 15.64 -6.87 3.93
CA GLN A 158 16.17 -6.63 5.27
C GLN A 158 16.52 -7.94 5.99
N LYS A 159 15.69 -8.97 5.86
CA LYS A 159 15.96 -10.30 6.42
C LYS A 159 17.20 -10.94 5.77
N GLN A 160 17.28 -10.94 4.45
CA GLN A 160 18.44 -11.46 3.71
C GLN A 160 19.71 -10.68 4.02
N PHE A 161 19.61 -9.36 4.15
CA PHE A 161 20.71 -8.53 4.62
C PHE A 161 21.17 -8.97 6.00
N ASN A 162 20.26 -9.15 6.97
CA ASN A 162 20.63 -9.60 8.31
C ASN A 162 21.31 -10.98 8.32
N ILE A 163 20.79 -11.94 7.55
CA ILE A 163 21.37 -13.29 7.43
C ILE A 163 22.76 -13.23 6.79
N SER A 164 22.90 -12.51 5.68
CA SER A 164 24.17 -12.35 4.97
C SER A 164 25.23 -11.62 5.81
N ASN A 165 24.78 -10.72 6.69
CA ASN A 165 25.61 -9.95 7.61
C ASN A 165 25.86 -10.63 8.96
N GLU A 166 25.50 -11.91 9.11
CA GLU A 166 25.65 -12.62 10.37
C GLU A 166 27.08 -13.17 10.54
N PRO A 167 27.82 -12.78 11.59
CA PRO A 167 29.08 -13.42 11.95
C PRO A 167 28.79 -14.81 12.49
N LEU A 168 29.62 -15.78 12.11
CA LEU A 168 29.52 -17.16 12.54
C LEU A 168 30.87 -17.62 13.06
N LEU A 169 31.05 -17.65 14.38
CA LEU A 169 32.32 -18.06 14.96
C LEU A 169 32.46 -19.58 14.96
N SER A 170 33.69 -20.05 14.76
CA SER A 170 34.05 -21.46 14.86
C SER A 170 35.50 -21.61 15.33
N ILE A 171 35.80 -22.69 16.04
CA ILE A 171 37.15 -23.13 16.37
C ILE A 171 37.57 -24.18 15.34
N VAL A 172 38.64 -23.91 14.59
CA VAL A 172 39.09 -24.79 13.49
C VAL A 172 40.47 -25.38 13.65
N ASN A 173 41.27 -24.89 14.60
CA ASN A 173 42.55 -25.48 14.95
C ASN A 173 42.72 -25.38 16.46
N SER A 174 42.89 -26.52 17.12
CA SER A 174 43.11 -26.58 18.56
C SER A 174 44.10 -27.69 18.88
N ASN A 175 45.10 -27.35 19.69
CA ASN A 175 46.12 -28.29 20.11
C ASN A 175 46.64 -27.93 21.50
N ILE A 176 47.16 -28.95 22.19
CA ILE A 176 47.95 -28.77 23.41
C ILE A 176 49.36 -28.42 22.97
N GLU A 177 49.86 -27.25 23.38
CA GLU A 177 51.19 -26.75 23.05
C GLU A 177 52.21 -27.14 24.13
N LEU A 178 51.81 -27.12 25.41
CA LEU A 178 52.67 -27.47 26.54
C LEU A 178 51.93 -28.35 27.55
N LEU A 179 52.46 -29.55 27.82
CA LEU A 179 51.98 -30.48 28.84
C LEU A 179 53.17 -31.09 29.60
N GLU A 180 53.66 -30.33 30.58
CA GLU A 180 54.84 -30.67 31.39
C GLU A 180 54.59 -30.43 32.87
N ALA A 181 55.19 -31.26 33.73
CA ALA A 181 55.06 -31.11 35.17
C ALA A 181 55.82 -29.86 35.64
N GLY A 182 55.25 -29.13 36.60
CA GLY A 182 55.80 -27.87 37.10
C GLY A 182 55.55 -26.67 36.18
N LYS A 183 54.87 -26.84 35.04
CA LYS A 183 54.47 -25.74 34.14
C LYS A 183 52.95 -25.68 33.95
N PRO A 184 52.39 -24.49 33.68
CA PRO A 184 51.00 -24.37 33.23
C PRO A 184 50.74 -25.18 31.95
N LEU A 185 49.54 -25.74 31.85
CA LEU A 185 49.05 -26.34 30.62
C LEU A 185 48.78 -25.22 29.62
N LEU A 186 49.42 -25.25 28.47
CA LEU A 186 49.18 -24.30 27.39
C LEU A 186 48.42 -25.00 26.26
N SER A 187 47.27 -24.45 25.89
CA SER A 187 46.49 -24.87 24.75
C SER A 187 46.33 -23.72 23.79
N LYS A 188 46.56 -23.96 22.50
CA LYS A 188 46.38 -22.97 21.45
C LYS A 188 45.11 -23.30 20.69
N VAL A 189 44.24 -22.30 20.55
CA VAL A 189 43.06 -22.42 19.69
C VAL A 189 43.03 -21.29 18.68
N GLN A 190 42.44 -21.55 17.53
CA GLN A 190 42.21 -20.56 16.49
C GLN A 190 40.71 -20.35 16.32
N VAL A 191 40.26 -19.12 16.60
CA VAL A 191 38.87 -18.72 16.37
C VAL A 191 38.79 -18.04 15.01
N ILE A 192 37.93 -18.55 14.14
CA ILE A 192 37.62 -17.97 12.85
C ILE A 192 36.19 -17.44 12.83
N ASN A 193 35.96 -16.48 11.94
CA ASN A 193 34.63 -16.06 11.56
C ASN A 193 34.33 -16.63 10.17
N LEU A 194 33.38 -17.56 10.08
CA LEU A 194 32.90 -18.13 8.83
C LEU A 194 31.97 -17.16 8.07
N GLY A 195 31.45 -16.14 8.76
CA GLY A 195 30.64 -15.08 8.17
C GLY A 195 31.48 -14.04 7.43
N ASN A 196 30.83 -13.26 6.58
CA ASN A 196 31.51 -12.23 5.76
C ASN A 196 31.88 -10.97 6.56
N TYR A 197 31.18 -10.70 7.65
CA TYR A 197 31.26 -9.43 8.35
C TYR A 197 31.94 -9.56 9.70
N PRO A 198 32.73 -8.56 10.11
CA PRO A 198 33.50 -8.62 11.34
C PRO A 198 32.59 -8.69 12.56
N CYS A 199 33.06 -9.34 13.62
CA CYS A 199 32.48 -9.19 14.95
C CYS A 199 33.54 -8.73 15.94
N LYS A 200 33.10 -7.99 16.97
CA LYS A 200 33.96 -7.59 18.09
C LYS A 200 33.69 -8.49 19.28
N VAL A 201 34.73 -9.10 19.83
CA VAL A 201 34.63 -9.86 21.08
C VAL A 201 34.46 -8.89 22.24
N ILE A 202 33.41 -9.10 23.03
CA ILE A 202 33.09 -8.26 24.20
C ILE A 202 33.31 -8.98 25.52
N GLU A 203 33.28 -10.32 25.50
CA GLU A 203 33.55 -11.15 26.67
C GLU A 203 34.06 -12.51 26.20
N CYS A 204 35.05 -13.05 26.90
CA CYS A 204 35.48 -14.43 26.72
C CYS A 204 35.75 -15.04 28.10
N LYS A 205 35.21 -16.24 28.33
CA LYS A 205 35.48 -17.02 29.53
C LYS A 205 35.82 -18.45 29.14
N THR A 206 36.84 -18.99 29.79
CA THR A 206 37.31 -20.35 29.54
C THR A 206 37.73 -21.02 30.83
N VAL A 207 37.44 -22.31 30.94
CA VAL A 207 37.97 -23.19 31.97
C VAL A 207 38.65 -24.38 31.31
N ILE A 208 39.82 -24.74 31.83
CA ILE A 208 40.56 -25.93 31.38
C ILE A 208 40.59 -26.92 32.54
N THR A 209 40.19 -28.16 32.28
CA THR A 209 40.14 -29.23 33.29
C THR A 209 40.69 -30.54 32.75
N ILE A 210 41.25 -31.38 33.62
CA ILE A 210 41.72 -32.74 33.29
C ILE A 210 40.75 -33.74 33.92
N ARG A 211 39.99 -34.47 33.10
CA ARG A 211 38.93 -35.40 33.56
C ARG A 211 38.75 -36.55 32.57
N ILE A 212 38.04 -37.60 32.98
CA ILE A 212 37.66 -38.71 32.09
C ILE A 212 36.48 -38.27 31.21
N ALA A 213 35.43 -37.73 31.83
CA ALA A 213 34.22 -37.25 31.14
C ALA A 213 34.20 -35.72 31.01
N ALA A 214 33.43 -35.24 30.02
CA ALA A 214 33.26 -33.83 29.76
C ALA A 214 32.64 -33.10 30.97
N PRO A 215 33.16 -31.93 31.37
CA PRO A 215 32.60 -31.14 32.46
C PRO A 215 31.24 -30.55 32.06
N ASN A 216 30.41 -30.21 33.05
CA ASN A 216 29.17 -29.51 32.77
C ASN A 216 29.48 -28.09 32.28
N PHE A 217 28.85 -27.65 31.19
CA PHE A 217 29.08 -26.31 30.64
C PHE A 217 28.84 -25.19 31.67
N LYS A 218 27.95 -25.40 32.64
CA LYS A 218 27.65 -24.43 33.70
C LYS A 218 28.87 -24.08 34.56
N GLU A 219 29.88 -24.95 34.62
CA GLU A 219 31.14 -24.69 35.34
C GLU A 219 31.85 -23.42 34.80
N VAL A 220 31.68 -23.08 33.52
CA VAL A 220 32.26 -21.86 32.91
C VAL A 220 31.70 -20.56 33.52
N TYR A 221 30.47 -20.55 34.02
CA TYR A 221 29.90 -19.34 34.62
C TYR A 221 30.39 -19.08 36.04
N GLN A 222 31.03 -20.08 36.67
CA GLN A 222 31.52 -20.00 38.05
C GLN A 222 32.96 -19.50 38.13
N VAL A 223 33.70 -19.52 37.01
CA VAL A 223 35.04 -18.94 36.94
C VAL A 223 34.95 -17.42 36.74
N GLU A 224 35.82 -16.70 37.47
CA GLU A 224 36.07 -15.29 37.22
C GLU A 224 36.58 -15.10 35.79
N SER A 225 36.31 -13.93 35.22
CA SER A 225 36.75 -13.59 33.87
C SER A 225 38.27 -13.62 33.83
N THR A 226 38.86 -14.67 33.26
CA THR A 226 40.28 -14.70 32.94
C THR A 226 40.54 -13.74 31.78
N TYR A 227 41.67 -13.03 31.86
CA TYR A 227 42.11 -12.16 30.78
C TYR A 227 42.33 -13.02 29.54
N SER A 228 41.52 -12.81 28.51
CA SER A 228 41.63 -13.52 27.25
C SER A 228 42.19 -12.57 26.20
N ASP A 229 43.22 -13.01 25.49
CA ASP A 229 43.86 -12.22 24.44
C ASP A 229 42.92 -11.86 23.29
N ILE A 230 41.78 -12.54 23.15
CA ILE A 230 40.77 -12.20 22.15
C ILE A 230 39.80 -11.10 22.59
N LEU A 231 39.80 -10.72 23.87
CA LEU A 231 38.92 -9.68 24.39
C LEU A 231 39.16 -8.34 23.66
N ASN A 232 38.07 -7.65 23.30
CA ASN A 232 38.08 -6.39 22.54
C ASN A 232 38.69 -6.46 21.13
N LYS A 233 39.08 -7.64 20.63
CA LYS A 233 39.55 -7.81 19.26
C LYS A 233 38.40 -8.00 18.28
N TYR A 234 38.69 -7.69 17.02
CA TYR A 234 37.81 -7.98 15.89
C TYR A 234 38.20 -9.32 15.27
N ILE A 235 37.22 -10.18 15.03
CA ILE A 235 37.41 -11.44 14.30
C ILE A 235 36.86 -11.23 12.89
N LEU A 236 37.79 -11.19 11.93
CA LEU A 236 37.51 -11.06 10.50
C LEU A 236 37.49 -12.44 9.86
N ARG A 237 36.88 -12.54 8.68
CA ARG A 237 36.85 -13.80 7.92
C ARG A 237 38.25 -14.31 7.59
N ASP A 238 39.09 -13.42 7.07
CA ASP A 238 40.41 -13.77 6.53
C ASP A 238 41.53 -13.60 7.56
N ASN A 239 41.21 -13.18 8.78
CA ASN A 239 42.19 -12.99 9.86
C ASN A 239 41.75 -13.78 11.11
N PRO A 240 41.98 -15.11 11.13
CA PRO A 240 41.82 -15.90 12.35
C PRO A 240 42.59 -15.29 13.51
N VAL A 241 41.98 -15.25 14.69
CA VAL A 241 42.69 -14.80 15.89
C VAL A 241 43.21 -16.02 16.65
N PRO A 242 44.54 -16.20 16.75
CA PRO A 242 45.10 -17.20 17.65
C PRO A 242 44.86 -16.76 19.10
N SER A 243 44.37 -17.67 19.92
CA SER A 243 44.14 -17.46 21.34
C SER A 243 44.86 -18.54 22.13
N PRO A 244 46.04 -18.26 22.71
CA PRO A 244 46.57 -19.13 23.73
C PRO A 244 45.66 -19.08 24.97
N PHE A 245 45.40 -20.23 25.55
CA PHE A 245 44.72 -20.38 26.83
C PHE A 245 45.58 -21.23 27.73
N GLU A 246 45.85 -20.71 28.93
CA GLU A 246 46.67 -21.37 29.92
C GLU A 246 45.89 -21.69 31.20
N THR A 247 46.28 -22.75 31.90
CA THR A 247 45.82 -22.97 33.27
C THR A 247 46.49 -21.97 34.20
N SER A 248 45.76 -21.48 35.20
CA SER A 248 46.32 -20.57 36.21
C SER A 248 47.37 -21.22 37.12
N LEU A 249 47.33 -22.55 37.24
CA LEU A 249 48.24 -23.32 38.09
C LEU A 249 49.10 -24.28 37.26
N PRO A 250 50.37 -24.50 37.67
CA PRO A 250 51.21 -25.54 37.11
C PRO A 250 50.64 -26.94 37.33
N LEU A 251 50.88 -27.83 36.36
CA LEU A 251 50.49 -29.24 36.49
C LEU A 251 51.46 -29.99 37.41
N ASN A 252 50.94 -30.93 38.19
CA ASN A 252 51.77 -31.89 38.89
C ASN A 252 52.09 -33.12 38.00
N GLU A 253 53.06 -33.93 38.41
CA GLU A 253 53.50 -35.12 37.66
C GLU A 253 52.35 -36.11 37.42
N ASN A 254 51.49 -36.32 38.42
CA ASN A 254 50.35 -37.23 38.32
C ASN A 254 49.35 -36.78 37.26
N GLN A 255 49.06 -35.48 37.17
CA GLN A 255 48.16 -34.91 36.16
C GLN A 255 48.70 -35.10 34.74
N VAL A 256 50.01 -34.87 34.55
CA VAL A 256 50.66 -35.07 33.26
C VAL A 256 50.64 -36.55 32.87
N LEU A 257 50.94 -37.44 33.82
CA LEU A 257 50.90 -38.89 33.61
C LEU A 257 49.48 -39.37 33.25
N MET A 258 48.46 -38.91 34.00
CA MET A 258 47.05 -39.25 33.74
C MET A 258 46.63 -38.91 32.30
N VAL A 259 47.03 -37.75 31.78
CA VAL A 259 46.71 -37.34 30.40
C VAL A 259 47.50 -38.13 29.36
N LYS A 260 48.79 -38.41 29.61
CA LYS A 260 49.65 -39.10 28.63
C LYS A 260 49.37 -40.59 28.53
N THR A 261 49.18 -41.27 29.66
CA THR A 261 49.09 -42.74 29.70
C THR A 261 47.73 -43.26 30.14
N GLY A 262 46.92 -42.45 30.82
CA GLY A 262 45.59 -42.85 31.29
C GLY A 262 44.45 -42.47 30.34
N ASP A 263 43.23 -42.70 30.81
CA ASP A 263 41.98 -42.38 30.10
C ASP A 263 41.48 -40.96 30.35
N TYR A 264 42.37 -40.07 30.80
CA TYR A 264 42.04 -38.66 31.04
C TYR A 264 42.26 -37.82 29.79
N PHE A 265 41.40 -36.83 29.63
CA PHE A 265 41.45 -35.84 28.57
C PHE A 265 41.55 -34.44 29.17
N VAL A 266 42.14 -33.53 28.39
CA VAL A 266 42.08 -32.10 28.66
C VAL A 266 40.80 -31.57 28.03
N TYR A 267 39.91 -31.04 28.85
CA TYR A 267 38.71 -30.36 28.40
C TYR A 267 38.90 -28.85 28.50
N MET A 268 38.77 -28.14 27.37
CA MET A 268 38.65 -26.69 27.34
C MET A 268 37.20 -26.34 27.07
N THR A 269 36.53 -25.72 28.04
CA THR A 269 35.12 -25.31 27.91
C THR A 269 35.03 -23.81 28.05
N GLY A 270 34.29 -23.14 27.18
CA GLY A 270 34.22 -21.68 27.20
C GLY A 270 33.11 -21.09 26.36
N PHE A 271 33.00 -19.77 26.45
CA PHE A 271 32.17 -19.00 25.54
C PHE A 271 32.87 -17.71 25.11
N ILE A 272 32.46 -17.22 23.95
CA ILE A 272 32.84 -15.93 23.37
C ILE A 272 31.55 -15.15 23.13
N ARG A 273 31.31 -14.07 23.87
CA ARG A 273 30.28 -13.11 23.50
C ARG A 273 30.86 -12.11 22.54
N TYR A 274 30.15 -11.88 21.45
CA TYR A 274 30.59 -10.97 20.41
C TYR A 274 29.43 -10.11 19.92
N LYS A 275 29.77 -8.91 19.46
CA LYS A 275 28.86 -7.95 18.88
C LYS A 275 29.07 -7.90 17.37
N ASN A 276 28.00 -8.11 16.61
CA ASN A 276 27.98 -7.85 15.18
C ASN A 276 28.12 -6.33 14.96
N ILE A 277 29.11 -5.89 14.18
CA ILE A 277 29.37 -4.46 13.98
C ILE A 277 28.33 -3.77 13.10
N ILE A 278 27.64 -4.53 12.24
CA ILE A 278 26.65 -4.02 11.29
C ILE A 278 25.29 -3.93 11.97
N SER A 279 24.81 -5.04 12.56
CA SER A 279 23.48 -5.11 13.17
C SER A 279 23.45 -4.68 14.64
N ASN A 280 24.60 -4.47 15.27
CA ASN A 280 24.76 -4.23 16.71
C ASN A 280 24.22 -5.34 17.64
N LYS A 281 23.74 -6.46 17.10
CA LYS A 281 23.26 -7.61 17.90
C LYS A 281 24.41 -8.30 18.60
N ILE A 282 24.15 -8.77 19.82
CA ILE A 282 25.08 -9.54 20.63
C ILE A 282 24.70 -11.02 20.52
N LYS A 283 25.68 -11.87 20.24
CA LYS A 283 25.53 -13.33 20.23
C LYS A 283 26.58 -13.96 21.12
N THR A 284 26.33 -15.20 21.51
CA THR A 284 27.24 -16.02 22.30
C THR A 284 27.64 -17.25 21.51
N TYR A 285 28.92 -17.41 21.26
CA TYR A 285 29.49 -18.64 20.76
C TYR A 285 29.93 -19.51 21.94
N LYS A 286 29.40 -20.74 22.06
CA LYS A 286 29.78 -21.72 23.08
C LYS A 286 30.65 -22.78 22.45
N PHE A 287 31.68 -23.19 23.17
CA PHE A 287 32.56 -24.26 22.73
C PHE A 287 32.98 -25.17 23.88
N GLN A 288 33.19 -26.44 23.54
CA GLN A 288 33.78 -27.44 24.43
C GLN A 288 34.65 -28.36 23.61
N LEU A 289 35.94 -28.33 23.90
CA LEU A 289 36.97 -29.11 23.22
C LEU A 289 37.45 -30.22 24.12
N LYS A 290 37.64 -31.41 23.56
CA LYS A 290 38.29 -32.55 24.21
C LYS A 290 39.59 -32.86 23.50
N MET A 291 40.69 -32.70 24.23
CA MET A 291 42.04 -32.75 23.69
C MET A 291 42.87 -33.81 24.40
N LYS A 292 43.76 -34.47 23.66
CA LYS A 292 44.79 -35.37 24.19
C LYS A 292 46.04 -35.28 23.31
N PRO A 293 47.26 -35.28 23.88
CA PRO A 293 48.49 -35.23 23.08
C PRO A 293 48.55 -36.38 22.07
N GLY A 294 48.81 -36.06 20.80
CA GLY A 294 48.88 -37.05 19.72
C GLY A 294 47.53 -37.49 19.14
N TYR A 295 46.42 -36.93 19.61
CA TYR A 295 45.08 -37.18 19.07
C TYR A 295 44.50 -35.91 18.44
N GLU A 296 43.61 -36.10 17.47
CA GLU A 296 42.80 -35.01 16.93
C GLU A 296 41.86 -34.46 18.02
N THR A 297 41.67 -33.13 18.05
CA THR A 297 40.77 -32.51 19.01
C THR A 297 39.32 -32.78 18.62
N GLU A 298 38.53 -33.27 19.58
CA GLU A 298 37.10 -33.48 19.40
C GLU A 298 36.32 -32.23 19.86
N ASN A 299 35.50 -31.68 18.97
CA ASN A 299 34.58 -30.57 19.27
C ASN A 299 33.26 -31.12 19.81
N ILE A 300 33.07 -31.09 21.13
CA ILE A 300 31.85 -31.57 21.79
C ILE A 300 30.72 -30.54 21.67
N ILE A 301 31.04 -29.26 21.84
CA ILE A 301 30.12 -28.14 21.63
C ILE A 301 30.79 -27.15 20.68
N ASN A 302 30.06 -26.70 19.66
CA ASN A 302 30.52 -25.71 18.68
C ASN A 302 29.31 -24.95 18.12
N GLU A 303 28.75 -24.03 18.91
CA GLU A 303 27.42 -23.49 18.66
C GLU A 303 27.35 -21.97 18.83
N ASN A 304 26.70 -21.27 17.90
CA ASN A 304 26.37 -19.85 18.01
C ASN A 304 24.92 -19.71 18.47
N ILE A 305 24.70 -18.94 19.53
CA ILE A 305 23.40 -18.81 20.21
C ILE A 305 23.03 -17.33 20.33
N ASP A 306 21.78 -17.02 20.01
CA ASP A 306 21.19 -15.70 20.21
C ASP A 306 20.90 -15.47 21.71
N GLN A 307 21.21 -14.26 22.20
CA GLN A 307 20.81 -13.82 23.54
C GLN A 307 19.40 -13.23 23.54
#